data_AF-A0A1I3DDU9-F1
#
_entry.id   AF-A0A1I3DDU9-F1
#
_cell.length_a   1.000
_cell.length_b   1.000
_cell.length_c   1.000
_cell.angle_alpha   90.00
_cell.angle_beta   90.00
_cell.angle_gamma   90.00
#
_symmetry.space_group_name_H-M   'P 1'
#
loop_
_entity.id
_entity.type
_entity.pdbx_description
1 polymer ?
#
loop_
_entity_poly.entity_id
_entity_poly.type
_entity_poly.pdbx_seq_one_letter_code
_entity_poly.pdbx_strand_id
1 'polypeptide(L)'
;MANEPSRITDNLLNVYNYCFVETVPYAFFKPNPERDIPVKLVDKEYHCKACGKVTNVRYNPRPLTYFSKGKLAQQRRVYDALGKEFPFMGQIQAGTPFTNEAVGLCRACAAEKVLTAKTPAQQVVNLSEQLHRADELVVAKARAAMEKALTDWLAEVEKPEAFLSYNLTDFAALRDFICAVMLEDTSAEKAILQAYREEIGAIETKLQRMLAELPEQWKAYAARSTAVFESMNDKMYHEYTVVFPAPGQLPEDYYIYRNIEKKRVLMFLEQPRVETLDELFMEVGFHGEWIDLVTKRLESLAQEEE
;
A
#
# COMPACT_ATOMS: atom_id res chain seq x y z
N MET A 1 -6.18 -6.22 -25.96
CA MET A 1 -6.42 -5.98 -24.53
C MET A 1 -6.71 -4.50 -24.40
N ALA A 2 -7.98 -4.13 -24.38
CA ALA A 2 -8.38 -2.74 -24.18
C ALA A 2 -8.00 -2.35 -22.76
N ASN A 3 -7.38 -1.17 -22.59
CA ASN A 3 -7.04 -0.62 -21.28
C ASN A 3 -8.31 -0.60 -20.43
N GLU A 4 -8.44 -1.52 -19.48
CA GLU A 4 -9.35 -1.33 -18.36
C GLU A 4 -8.99 0.02 -17.73
N PRO A 5 -9.97 0.92 -17.50
CA PRO A 5 -9.68 2.14 -16.77
C PRO A 5 -9.05 1.75 -15.43
N SER A 6 -7.86 2.27 -15.15
CA SER A 6 -7.17 2.02 -13.88
C SER A 6 -8.13 2.32 -12.74
N ARG A 7 -8.25 1.40 -11.77
CA ARG A 7 -9.09 1.57 -10.58
C ARG A 7 -8.76 2.89 -9.88
N ILE A 8 -9.78 3.54 -9.36
CA ILE A 8 -9.67 4.80 -8.62
C ILE A 8 -8.71 4.62 -7.44
N THR A 9 -8.85 3.52 -6.69
CA THR A 9 -7.99 3.18 -5.55
C THR A 9 -6.54 2.93 -5.94
N ASP A 10 -6.28 2.30 -7.09
CA ASP A 10 -4.92 2.10 -7.61
C ASP A 10 -4.24 3.43 -7.94
N ASN A 11 -4.98 4.37 -8.56
CA ASN A 11 -4.48 5.71 -8.83
C ASN A 11 -4.19 6.48 -7.54
N LEU A 12 -5.10 6.43 -6.56
CA LEU A 12 -4.92 7.04 -5.24
C LEU A 12 -3.68 6.49 -4.53
N LEU A 13 -3.48 5.17 -4.54
CA LEU A 13 -2.29 4.53 -3.97
C LEU A 13 -1.00 4.99 -4.68
N ASN A 14 -1.02 5.06 -6.01
CA ASN A 14 0.15 5.51 -6.79
C ASN A 14 0.53 6.96 -6.47
N VAL A 15 -0.46 7.85 -6.39
CA VAL A 15 -0.22 9.27 -6.05
C VAL A 15 0.17 9.41 -4.58
N TYR A 16 -0.48 8.69 -3.66
CA TYR A 16 -0.08 8.65 -2.25
C TYR A 16 1.39 8.22 -2.10
N ASN A 17 1.79 7.15 -2.79
CA ASN A 17 3.17 6.69 -2.81
C ASN A 17 4.10 7.76 -3.40
N TYR A 18 3.75 8.40 -4.51
CA TYR A 18 4.56 9.51 -5.05
C TYR A 18 4.74 10.69 -4.07
N CYS A 19 3.74 10.95 -3.22
CA CYS A 19 3.78 12.01 -2.22
C CYS A 19 4.63 11.64 -1.00
N PHE A 20 4.46 10.42 -0.49
CA PHE A 20 4.95 10.03 0.83
C PHE A 20 5.98 8.92 0.82
N VAL A 21 6.05 8.11 -0.24
CA VAL A 21 6.91 6.93 -0.39
C VAL A 21 7.82 7.12 -1.60
N GLU A 22 8.98 7.78 -1.43
CA GLU A 22 10.01 8.04 -2.47
C GLU A 22 9.89 7.18 -3.74
N THR A 23 9.19 7.67 -4.77
CA THR A 23 9.18 7.04 -6.08
C THR A 23 10.13 7.81 -7.00
N VAL A 24 10.99 7.06 -7.68
CA VAL A 24 11.89 7.56 -8.72
C VAL A 24 11.43 6.99 -10.07
N PRO A 25 11.51 7.75 -11.17
CA PRO A 25 11.04 7.29 -12.48
C PRO A 25 11.82 6.05 -12.94
N TYR A 26 11.13 5.11 -13.59
CA TYR A 26 11.76 3.93 -14.20
C TYR A 26 12.51 4.29 -15.47
N ALA A 27 13.72 3.75 -15.65
CA ALA A 27 14.47 3.85 -16.89
C ALA A 27 15.20 2.53 -17.21
N PHE A 28 15.26 2.19 -18.50
CA PHE A 28 15.96 1.01 -19.00
C PHE A 28 17.33 1.41 -19.56
N PHE A 29 18.41 1.07 -18.85
CA PHE A 29 19.78 1.26 -19.33
C PHE A 29 20.76 0.37 -18.58
N LYS A 30 21.92 0.12 -19.20
CA LYS A 30 23.01 -0.63 -18.58
C LYS A 30 23.75 0.27 -17.58
N PRO A 31 24.02 -0.19 -16.33
CA PRO A 31 24.70 0.63 -15.32
C PRO A 31 25.98 1.27 -15.86
N ASN A 32 26.19 2.56 -15.56
CA ASN A 32 27.39 3.26 -16.00
C ASN A 32 28.48 3.09 -14.93
N PRO A 33 29.60 2.39 -15.21
CA PRO A 33 30.66 2.14 -14.24
C PRO A 33 31.30 3.42 -13.67
N GLU A 34 31.23 4.54 -14.37
CA GLU A 34 31.75 5.83 -13.90
C GLU A 34 30.83 6.50 -12.87
N ARG A 35 29.54 6.14 -12.86
CA ARG A 35 28.49 6.72 -12.03
C ARG A 35 27.99 5.79 -10.93
N ASP A 36 27.90 4.50 -11.24
CA ASP A 36 27.19 3.50 -10.47
C ASP A 36 28.18 2.49 -9.86
N ILE A 37 28.10 2.28 -8.55
CA ILE A 37 29.03 1.45 -7.79
C ILE A 37 28.37 0.09 -7.54
N PRO A 38 28.96 -1.03 -7.99
CA PRO A 38 28.43 -2.35 -7.68
C PRO A 38 28.66 -2.70 -6.21
N VAL A 39 27.61 -3.14 -5.53
CA VAL A 39 27.61 -3.49 -4.11
C VAL A 39 26.95 -4.86 -3.93
N LYS A 40 27.55 -5.75 -3.13
CA LYS A 40 26.91 -7.02 -2.74
C LYS A 40 25.92 -6.77 -1.60
N LEU A 41 24.77 -6.19 -1.94
CA LEU A 41 23.74 -5.85 -0.97
C LEU A 41 22.98 -7.10 -0.51
N VAL A 42 22.93 -7.36 0.80
CA VAL A 42 22.32 -8.60 1.34
C VAL A 42 21.03 -8.34 2.13
N ASP A 43 20.99 -7.26 2.90
CA ASP A 43 19.88 -6.93 3.78
C ASP A 43 19.82 -5.43 4.09
N LYS A 44 18.82 -5.06 4.89
CA LYS A 44 18.66 -3.74 5.47
C LYS A 44 18.33 -3.82 6.95
N GLU A 45 18.97 -2.97 7.73
CA GLU A 45 18.64 -2.78 9.13
C GLU A 45 17.93 -1.44 9.36
N TYR A 46 16.77 -1.51 10.01
CA TYR A 46 16.01 -0.36 10.45
C TYR A 46 16.20 -0.14 11.96
N HIS A 47 16.79 0.98 12.32
CA HIS A 47 17.10 1.38 13.69
C HIS A 47 16.06 2.35 14.22
N CYS A 48 15.32 1.93 15.24
CA CYS A 48 14.40 2.82 15.95
C CYS A 48 15.18 3.75 16.88
N LYS A 49 15.21 5.04 16.58
CA LYS A 49 15.95 6.03 17.40
C LYS A 49 15.35 6.31 18.78
N ALA A 50 14.14 5.81 19.07
CA ALA A 50 13.47 6.01 20.34
C ALA A 50 13.69 4.86 21.34
N CYS A 51 13.63 3.61 20.87
CA CYS A 51 13.77 2.43 21.74
C CYS A 51 14.97 1.55 21.42
N GLY A 52 15.74 1.86 20.37
CA GLY A 52 16.89 1.06 19.94
C GLY A 52 16.54 -0.25 19.23
N LYS A 53 15.25 -0.58 19.01
CA LYS A 53 14.85 -1.77 18.24
C LYS A 53 15.50 -1.75 16.86
N VAL A 54 16.16 -2.84 16.50
CA VAL A 54 16.68 -3.10 15.15
C VAL A 54 15.79 -4.16 14.48
N THR A 55 15.22 -3.83 13.32
CA THR A 55 14.53 -4.79 12.47
C THR A 55 15.38 -5.05 11.23
N ASN A 56 15.75 -6.31 11.01
CA ASN A 56 16.48 -6.75 9.82
C ASN A 56 15.49 -7.20 8.74
N VAL A 57 15.69 -6.71 7.52
CA VAL A 57 14.93 -7.07 6.33
C VAL A 57 15.90 -7.68 5.33
N ARG A 58 15.77 -8.98 5.08
CA ARG A 58 16.59 -9.68 4.08
C ARG A 58 16.15 -9.29 2.69
N TYR A 59 17.09 -9.09 1.77
CA TYR A 59 16.75 -8.89 0.37
C TYR A 59 16.76 -10.20 -0.40
N ASN A 60 16.06 -10.21 -1.54
CA ASN A 60 16.17 -11.29 -2.50
C ASN A 60 17.63 -11.47 -2.95
N PRO A 61 18.15 -12.71 -3.00
CA PRO A 61 19.52 -12.95 -3.45
C PRO A 61 19.76 -12.38 -4.84
N ARG A 62 20.74 -11.49 -4.96
CA ARG A 62 21.22 -10.95 -6.23
C ARG A 62 22.75 -10.89 -6.23
N PRO A 63 23.41 -11.05 -7.39
CA PRO A 63 24.87 -11.01 -7.45
C PRO A 63 25.43 -9.64 -7.03
N LEU A 64 24.89 -8.56 -7.60
CA LEU A 64 25.28 -7.18 -7.34
C LEU A 64 24.07 -6.25 -7.47
N THR A 65 24.04 -5.21 -6.64
CA THR A 65 23.13 -4.07 -6.71
C THR A 65 23.96 -2.81 -6.92
N TYR A 66 23.55 -1.97 -7.87
CA TYR A 66 24.29 -0.77 -8.21
C TYR A 66 23.78 0.41 -7.40
N PHE A 67 24.68 1.09 -6.72
CA PHE A 67 24.40 2.30 -5.96
C PHE A 67 24.80 3.53 -6.76
N SER A 68 23.97 4.58 -6.75
CA SER A 68 24.47 5.90 -7.14
C SER A 68 25.43 6.43 -6.07
N LYS A 69 26.43 7.22 -6.48
CA LYS A 69 27.36 7.89 -5.54
C LYS A 69 26.62 8.67 -4.45
N GLY A 70 25.49 9.29 -4.80
CA GLY A 70 24.64 10.02 -3.86
C GLY A 70 24.03 9.13 -2.78
N LYS A 71 23.41 8.00 -3.15
CA LYS A 71 22.84 7.04 -2.20
C LYS A 71 23.92 6.39 -1.32
N LEU A 72 25.07 6.05 -1.90
CA LEU A 72 26.17 5.47 -1.11
C LEU A 72 26.75 6.48 -0.10
N ALA A 73 26.86 7.76 -0.48
CA ALA A 73 27.26 8.83 0.43
C ALA A 73 26.22 9.08 1.54
N GLN A 74 24.93 8.94 1.24
CA GLN A 74 23.87 8.98 2.25
C GLN A 74 24.02 7.82 3.24
N GLN A 75 24.27 6.60 2.75
CA GLN A 75 24.51 5.44 3.59
C GLN A 75 25.71 5.63 4.52
N ARG A 76 26.83 6.17 4.02
CA ARG A 76 27.96 6.52 4.89
C ARG A 76 27.58 7.41 6.07
N ARG A 77 26.78 8.46 5.83
CA ARG A 77 26.30 9.34 6.91
C ARG A 77 25.41 8.61 7.92
N VAL A 78 24.63 7.62 7.46
CA VAL A 78 23.79 6.80 8.35
C VAL A 78 24.67 5.88 9.21
N TYR A 79 25.67 5.23 8.62
CA TYR A 79 26.68 4.45 9.34
C TYR A 79 27.39 5.29 10.40
N ASP A 80 27.87 6.48 10.02
CA ASP A 80 28.53 7.42 10.94
C ASP A 80 27.59 7.80 12.10
N ALA A 81 26.32 8.09 11.82
CA ALA A 81 25.31 8.42 12.84
C ALA A 81 24.96 7.24 13.77
N LEU A 82 25.12 6.01 13.30
CA LEU A 82 24.95 4.78 14.07
C LEU A 82 26.22 4.34 14.80
N GLY A 83 27.36 5.01 14.57
CA GLY A 83 28.67 4.59 15.09
C GLY A 83 29.17 3.27 14.49
N LYS A 84 28.67 2.89 13.31
CA LYS A 84 29.09 1.67 12.59
C LYS A 84 30.24 1.99 11.62
N GLU A 85 31.14 1.04 11.43
CA GLU A 85 32.20 1.15 10.44
C GLU A 85 31.63 1.02 9.03
N PHE A 86 31.77 2.08 8.22
CA PHE A 86 31.38 2.03 6.81
C PHE A 86 32.45 1.27 5.99
N PRO A 87 32.09 0.24 5.21
CA PRO A 87 33.05 -0.50 4.40
C PRO A 87 33.81 0.42 3.44
N PHE A 88 35.14 0.33 3.43
CA PHE A 88 35.93 1.14 2.50
C PHE A 88 35.78 0.62 1.06
N MET A 89 36.05 1.48 0.07
CA MET A 89 35.74 1.17 -1.34
C MET A 89 36.36 -0.13 -1.86
N GLY A 90 37.56 -0.51 -1.41
CA GLY A 90 38.19 -1.77 -1.77
C GLY A 90 37.45 -3.00 -1.25
N GLN A 91 36.86 -2.95 -0.05
CA GLN A 91 36.00 -4.03 0.49
C GLN A 91 34.71 -4.18 -0.32
N ILE A 92 34.10 -3.06 -0.70
CA ILE A 92 32.90 -3.05 -1.54
C ILE A 92 33.21 -3.68 -2.90
N GLN A 93 34.32 -3.28 -3.54
CA GLN A 93 34.75 -3.85 -4.82
C GLN A 93 35.13 -5.33 -4.74
N ALA A 94 35.67 -5.78 -3.59
CA ALA A 94 35.97 -7.18 -3.34
C ALA A 94 34.71 -8.05 -3.08
N GLY A 95 33.52 -7.45 -3.07
CA GLY A 95 32.26 -8.18 -2.91
C GLY A 95 31.97 -8.56 -1.45
N THR A 96 32.44 -7.76 -0.49
CA THR A 96 32.04 -7.92 0.92
C THR A 96 30.53 -7.70 1.04
N PRO A 97 29.79 -8.58 1.75
CA PRO A 97 28.37 -8.35 2.03
C PRO A 97 28.14 -6.97 2.63
N PHE A 98 27.16 -6.25 2.11
CA PHE A 98 26.80 -4.90 2.52
C PHE A 98 25.38 -4.88 3.08
N THR A 99 25.20 -4.21 4.20
CA THR A 99 23.91 -4.00 4.86
C THR A 99 23.47 -2.56 4.61
N ASN A 100 22.26 -2.36 4.11
CA ASN A 100 21.70 -1.01 4.00
C ASN A 100 21.21 -0.57 5.38
N GLU A 101 21.48 0.67 5.79
CA GLU A 101 21.10 1.17 7.11
C GLU A 101 20.02 2.24 6.98
N ALA A 102 19.03 2.23 7.87
CA ALA A 102 18.03 3.27 7.96
C ALA A 102 17.71 3.61 9.42
N VAL A 103 17.54 4.90 9.71
CA VAL A 103 17.15 5.38 11.04
C VAL A 103 15.75 5.95 10.97
N GLY A 104 14.88 5.50 11.87
CA GLY A 104 13.48 5.92 11.92
C GLY A 104 12.86 5.67 13.28
N LEU A 105 11.53 5.58 13.32
CA LEU A 105 10.77 5.13 14.48
C LEU A 105 10.01 3.86 14.10
N CYS A 106 10.07 2.85 14.96
CA CYS A 106 9.20 1.68 14.82
C CYS A 106 7.74 2.09 15.08
N ARG A 107 6.78 1.29 14.60
CA ARG A 107 5.35 1.54 14.76
C ARG A 107 4.91 1.85 16.19
N ALA A 108 5.43 1.14 17.19
CA ALA A 108 5.10 1.38 18.60
C ALA A 108 5.52 2.80 19.05
N CYS A 109 6.78 3.18 18.82
CA CYS A 109 7.25 4.52 19.18
C CYS A 109 6.61 5.63 18.35
N ALA A 110 6.27 5.35 17.09
CA ALA A 110 5.56 6.29 16.23
C ALA A 110 4.12 6.51 16.70
N ALA A 111 3.44 5.48 17.19
CA ALA A 111 2.09 5.62 17.75
C ALA A 111 2.05 6.63 18.90
N GLU A 112 3.06 6.62 19.77
CA GLU A 112 3.15 7.56 20.90
C GLU A 112 3.60 8.97 20.52
N LYS A 113 4.53 9.10 19.57
CA LYS A 113 5.26 10.36 19.31
C LYS A 113 4.90 11.06 18.01
N VAL A 114 4.46 10.32 17.01
CA VAL A 114 4.24 10.79 15.63
C VAL A 114 2.76 10.83 15.30
N LEU A 115 2.03 9.74 15.54
CA LEU A 115 0.62 9.62 15.15
C LEU A 115 -0.30 10.52 15.98
N THR A 116 0.10 10.83 17.22
CA THR A 116 -0.59 11.75 18.14
C THR A 116 -0.06 13.18 18.08
N ALA A 117 0.94 13.46 17.24
CA ALA A 117 1.59 14.75 17.19
C ALA A 117 0.60 15.86 16.76
N LYS A 118 0.66 17.00 17.46
CA LYS A 118 -0.21 18.16 17.20
C LYS A 118 0.45 19.25 16.35
N THR A 119 1.69 19.04 15.91
CA THR A 119 2.38 19.99 15.03
C THR A 119 1.70 19.99 13.65
N PRO A 120 1.38 21.16 13.05
CA PRO A 120 0.69 21.22 11.76
C PRO A 120 1.36 20.38 10.66
N ALA A 121 2.68 20.44 10.57
CA ALA A 121 3.49 19.68 9.61
C ALA A 121 3.27 18.15 9.69
N GLN A 122 3.23 17.59 10.90
CA GLN A 122 3.00 16.15 11.09
C GLN A 122 1.52 15.80 10.96
N GLN A 123 0.62 16.68 11.40
CA GLN A 123 -0.82 16.47 11.29
C GLN A 123 -1.26 16.35 9.83
N VAL A 124 -0.68 17.12 8.90
CA VAL A 124 -0.94 16.96 7.46
C VAL A 124 -0.59 15.55 7.00
N VAL A 125 0.59 15.02 7.36
CA VAL A 125 0.99 13.66 6.95
C VAL A 125 0.06 12.60 7.56
N ASN A 126 -0.28 12.74 8.84
CA ASN A 126 -1.17 11.79 9.53
C ASN A 126 -2.59 11.81 8.94
N LEU A 127 -3.11 13.00 8.59
CA LEU A 127 -4.41 13.14 7.94
C LEU A 127 -4.40 12.60 6.51
N SER A 128 -3.32 12.79 5.76
CA SER A 128 -3.19 12.19 4.43
C SER A 128 -3.10 10.66 4.50
N GLU A 129 -2.43 10.10 5.51
CA GLU A 129 -2.44 8.66 5.77
C GLU A 129 -3.84 8.15 6.16
N GLN A 130 -4.59 8.90 6.99
CA GLN A 130 -5.97 8.57 7.32
C GLN A 130 -6.88 8.58 6.10
N LEU A 131 -6.74 9.60 5.24
CA LEU A 131 -7.48 9.72 3.98
C LEU A 131 -7.20 8.50 3.08
N HIS A 132 -5.93 8.17 2.85
CA HIS A 132 -5.55 6.99 2.07
C HIS A 132 -6.11 5.69 2.65
N ARG A 133 -6.07 5.51 3.98
CA ARG A 133 -6.67 4.33 4.62
C ARG A 133 -8.18 4.28 4.47
N ALA A 134 -8.86 5.42 4.49
CA ALA A 134 -10.29 5.48 4.22
C ALA A 134 -10.60 5.08 2.77
N ASP A 135 -9.78 5.55 1.81
CA ASP A 135 -9.87 5.18 0.38
C ASP A 135 -9.73 3.65 0.18
N GLU A 136 -8.84 2.98 0.93
CA GLU A 136 -8.71 1.50 0.88
C GLU A 136 -9.85 0.77 1.61
N LEU A 137 -10.25 1.30 2.78
CA LEU A 137 -11.20 0.64 3.66
C LEU A 137 -12.64 0.66 3.11
N VAL A 138 -13.03 1.68 2.34
CA VAL A 138 -14.39 1.74 1.76
C VAL A 138 -14.65 0.56 0.83
N VAL A 139 -13.68 0.18 -0.01
CA VAL A 139 -13.78 -0.97 -0.92
C VAL A 139 -13.86 -2.27 -0.13
N ALA A 140 -13.01 -2.43 0.89
CA ALA A 140 -13.04 -3.62 1.74
C ALA A 140 -14.37 -3.77 2.52
N LYS A 141 -14.93 -2.67 3.03
CA LYS A 141 -16.23 -2.65 3.71
C LYS A 141 -17.37 -3.00 2.75
N ALA A 142 -17.36 -2.43 1.55
CA ALA A 142 -18.37 -2.72 0.52
C ALA A 142 -18.33 -4.19 0.10
N ARG A 143 -17.13 -4.72 -0.16
CA ARG A 143 -16.94 -6.16 -0.44
C ARG A 143 -17.54 -7.03 0.67
N ALA A 144 -17.26 -6.71 1.93
CA ALA A 144 -17.78 -7.47 3.06
C ALA A 144 -19.30 -7.38 3.19
N ALA A 145 -19.90 -6.23 2.87
CA ALA A 145 -21.35 -6.06 2.84
C ALA A 145 -22.01 -6.92 1.75
N MET A 146 -21.46 -6.90 0.54
CA MET A 146 -21.93 -7.71 -0.58
C MET A 146 -21.81 -9.21 -0.26
N GLU A 147 -20.67 -9.65 0.28
CA GLU A 147 -20.47 -11.04 0.70
C GLU A 147 -21.46 -11.47 1.79
N LYS A 148 -21.76 -10.57 2.73
CA LYS A 148 -22.78 -10.80 3.75
C LYS A 148 -24.18 -10.94 3.13
N ALA A 149 -24.55 -10.08 2.18
CA ALA A 149 -25.84 -10.16 1.49
C ALA A 149 -26.02 -11.52 0.78
N LEU A 150 -24.99 -11.99 0.08
CA LEU A 150 -25.00 -13.33 -0.52
C LEU A 150 -25.11 -14.42 0.55
N THR A 151 -24.35 -14.32 1.63
CA THR A 151 -24.35 -15.32 2.71
C THR A 151 -25.71 -15.41 3.40
N ASP A 152 -26.34 -14.27 3.69
CA ASP A 152 -27.67 -14.21 4.31
C ASP A 152 -28.71 -14.82 3.37
N TRP A 153 -28.70 -14.43 2.08
CA TRP A 153 -29.60 -14.99 1.08
C TRP A 153 -29.44 -16.52 0.95
N LEU A 154 -28.21 -17.02 0.89
CA LEU A 154 -27.92 -18.45 0.82
C LEU A 154 -28.42 -19.21 2.07
N ALA A 155 -28.42 -18.57 3.24
CA ALA A 155 -28.92 -19.16 4.48
C ALA A 155 -30.45 -19.28 4.49
N GLU A 156 -31.16 -18.40 3.79
CA GLU A 156 -32.62 -18.47 3.61
C GLU A 156 -33.05 -19.56 2.61
N VAL A 157 -32.14 -20.05 1.78
CA VAL A 157 -32.43 -21.16 0.86
C VAL A 157 -32.50 -22.48 1.63
N GLU A 158 -33.72 -22.99 1.84
CA GLU A 158 -33.96 -24.24 2.57
C GLU A 158 -33.90 -25.51 1.71
N LYS A 159 -34.02 -25.39 0.38
CA LYS A 159 -34.10 -26.56 -0.51
C LYS A 159 -33.35 -26.36 -1.83
N PRO A 160 -32.76 -27.42 -2.41
CA PRO A 160 -32.07 -27.35 -3.70
C PRO A 160 -32.94 -26.83 -4.84
N GLU A 161 -34.26 -27.07 -4.82
CA GLU A 161 -35.16 -26.62 -5.90
C GLU A 161 -35.25 -25.11 -6.03
N ALA A 162 -34.92 -24.36 -4.98
CA ALA A 162 -34.83 -22.91 -5.05
C ALA A 162 -33.74 -22.44 -6.04
N PHE A 163 -32.72 -23.27 -6.30
CA PHE A 163 -31.70 -22.97 -7.30
C PHE A 163 -32.12 -23.36 -8.73
N LEU A 164 -33.12 -24.22 -8.92
CA LEU A 164 -33.56 -24.68 -10.24
C LEU A 164 -34.20 -23.58 -11.10
N SER A 165 -34.66 -22.50 -10.47
CA SER A 165 -35.16 -21.31 -11.15
C SER A 165 -34.04 -20.47 -11.78
N TYR A 166 -32.77 -20.70 -11.38
CA TYR A 166 -31.61 -19.96 -11.84
C TYR A 166 -30.77 -20.79 -12.81
N ASN A 167 -30.25 -20.13 -13.84
CA ASN A 167 -29.28 -20.76 -14.73
C ASN A 167 -27.89 -20.75 -14.08
N LEU A 168 -27.42 -21.90 -13.62
CA LEU A 168 -26.09 -22.07 -13.02
C LEU A 168 -25.15 -22.91 -13.91
N THR A 169 -25.50 -23.11 -15.19
CA THR A 169 -24.79 -24.08 -16.05
C THR A 169 -23.45 -23.58 -16.58
N ASP A 170 -23.21 -22.27 -16.53
CA ASP A 170 -21.94 -21.67 -16.92
C ASP A 170 -21.52 -20.54 -15.97
N PHE A 171 -20.24 -20.17 -16.06
CA PHE A 171 -19.63 -19.18 -15.18
C PHE A 171 -20.29 -17.79 -15.29
N ALA A 172 -20.70 -17.38 -16.49
CA ALA A 172 -21.29 -16.06 -16.68
C ALA A 172 -22.67 -15.99 -16.02
N ALA A 173 -23.49 -17.04 -16.19
CA ALA A 173 -24.79 -17.13 -15.58
C ALA A 173 -24.71 -17.21 -14.04
N LEU A 174 -23.76 -17.98 -13.50
CA LEU A 174 -23.50 -18.04 -12.06
C LEU A 174 -23.04 -16.68 -11.50
N ARG A 175 -22.13 -16.00 -12.20
CA ARG A 175 -21.66 -14.66 -11.83
C ARG A 175 -22.83 -13.67 -11.82
N ASP A 176 -23.63 -13.65 -12.87
CA ASP A 176 -24.75 -12.72 -13.02
C ASP A 176 -25.83 -12.99 -11.96
N PHE A 177 -26.06 -14.25 -11.59
CA PHE A 177 -26.90 -14.64 -10.46
C PHE A 177 -26.37 -14.09 -9.13
N ILE A 178 -25.09 -14.35 -8.81
CA ILE A 178 -24.46 -13.84 -7.57
C ILE A 178 -24.57 -12.31 -7.49
N CYS A 179 -24.26 -11.62 -8.60
CA CYS A 179 -24.40 -10.17 -8.67
C CYS A 179 -25.85 -9.73 -8.47
N ALA A 180 -26.83 -10.42 -9.06
CA ALA A 180 -28.24 -10.08 -8.90
C ALA A 180 -28.69 -10.19 -7.43
N VAL A 181 -28.27 -11.25 -6.72
CA VAL A 181 -28.54 -11.43 -5.29
C VAL A 181 -27.93 -10.29 -4.48
N MET A 182 -26.65 -9.97 -4.71
CA MET A 182 -25.96 -8.90 -3.98
C MET A 182 -26.53 -7.50 -4.28
N LEU A 183 -27.16 -7.30 -5.45
CA LEU A 183 -27.71 -6.01 -5.87
C LEU A 183 -29.20 -5.84 -5.53
N GLU A 184 -29.85 -6.86 -4.95
CA GLU A 184 -31.26 -6.80 -4.55
C GLU A 184 -31.50 -5.76 -3.44
N ASP A 185 -30.63 -5.72 -2.43
CA ASP A 185 -30.59 -4.67 -1.41
C ASP A 185 -29.19 -4.06 -1.30
N THR A 186 -29.07 -2.79 -1.68
CA THR A 186 -27.82 -2.01 -1.66
C THR A 186 -27.76 -1.01 -0.50
N SER A 187 -28.63 -1.16 0.50
CA SER A 187 -28.75 -0.23 1.62
C SER A 187 -27.47 -0.13 2.45
N ALA A 188 -26.77 -1.25 2.67
CA ALA A 188 -25.51 -1.30 3.40
C ALA A 188 -24.38 -0.56 2.69
N GLU A 189 -24.23 -0.77 1.38
CA GLU A 189 -23.20 -0.12 0.56
C GLU A 189 -23.46 1.38 0.41
N LYS A 190 -24.73 1.79 0.30
CA LYS A 190 -25.11 3.21 0.35
C LYS A 190 -24.71 3.85 1.68
N ALA A 191 -24.94 3.19 2.80
CA ALA A 191 -24.54 3.68 4.11
C ALA A 191 -23.00 3.76 4.26
N ILE A 192 -22.28 2.76 3.77
CA ILE A 192 -20.81 2.74 3.74
C ILE A 192 -20.27 3.91 2.91
N LEU A 193 -20.80 4.12 1.70
CA LEU A 193 -20.40 5.21 0.81
C LEU A 193 -20.69 6.57 1.44
N GLN A 194 -21.87 6.74 2.06
CA GLN A 194 -22.22 7.99 2.73
C GLN A 194 -21.27 8.31 3.89
N ALA A 195 -20.99 7.33 4.76
CA ALA A 195 -20.07 7.49 5.87
C ALA A 195 -18.64 7.81 5.40
N TYR A 196 -18.19 7.14 4.34
CA TYR A 196 -16.91 7.42 3.70
C TYR A 196 -16.84 8.86 3.17
N ARG A 197 -17.86 9.33 2.44
CA ARG A 197 -17.92 10.70 1.90
C ARG A 197 -17.87 11.77 2.99
N GLU A 198 -18.57 11.54 4.10
CA GLU A 198 -18.52 12.42 5.28
C GLU A 198 -17.13 12.46 5.92
N GLU A 199 -16.50 11.30 6.08
CA GLU A 199 -15.15 11.17 6.65
C GLU A 199 -14.11 11.88 5.77
N ILE A 200 -14.06 11.58 4.48
CA ILE A 200 -13.07 12.19 3.58
C ILE A 200 -13.29 13.69 3.42
N GLY A 201 -14.53 14.16 3.30
CA GLY A 201 -14.83 15.58 3.13
C GLY A 201 -14.36 16.40 4.33
N ALA A 202 -14.50 15.86 5.55
CA ALA A 202 -13.99 16.48 6.77
C ALA A 202 -12.45 16.52 6.79
N ILE A 203 -11.79 15.44 6.37
CA ILE A 203 -10.33 15.35 6.29
C ILE A 203 -9.77 16.32 5.23
N GLU A 204 -10.33 16.33 4.03
CA GLU A 204 -9.92 17.19 2.92
C GLU A 204 -10.04 18.67 3.28
N THR A 205 -11.18 19.08 3.85
CA THR A 205 -11.38 20.46 4.32
C THR A 205 -10.32 20.87 5.32
N LYS A 206 -10.00 19.99 6.28
CA LYS A 206 -8.98 20.24 7.29
C LYS A 206 -7.59 20.31 6.67
N LEU A 207 -7.26 19.42 5.74
CA LEU A 207 -5.99 19.38 5.03
C LEU A 207 -5.78 20.65 4.20
N GLN A 208 -6.76 21.07 3.40
CA GLN A 208 -6.67 22.29 2.59
C GLN A 208 -6.38 23.52 3.43
N ARG A 209 -7.09 23.68 4.56
CA ARG A 209 -6.85 24.78 5.50
C ARG A 209 -5.42 24.76 6.07
N MET A 210 -4.94 23.59 6.49
CA MET A 210 -3.60 23.46 7.06
C MET A 210 -2.49 23.68 6.02
N LEU A 211 -2.70 23.22 4.79
CA LEU A 211 -1.75 23.40 3.69
C LEU A 211 -1.60 24.86 3.27
N ALA A 212 -2.64 25.68 3.44
CA ALA A 212 -2.57 27.12 3.18
C ALA A 212 -1.56 27.85 4.09
N GLU A 213 -1.35 27.35 5.31
CA GLU A 213 -0.46 27.95 6.31
C GLU A 213 0.96 27.37 6.29
N LEU A 214 1.15 26.17 5.71
CA LEU A 214 2.46 25.52 5.67
C LEU A 214 3.36 26.09 4.56
N PRO A 215 4.70 25.99 4.71
CA PRO A 215 5.63 26.30 3.62
C PRO A 215 5.50 25.32 2.44
N GLU A 216 6.09 25.67 1.29
CA GLU A 216 6.11 24.80 0.10
C GLU A 216 6.78 23.43 0.34
N GLN A 217 7.71 23.38 1.29
CA GLN A 217 8.35 22.14 1.72
C GLN A 217 8.53 22.14 3.23
N TRP A 218 8.31 21.00 3.86
CA TRP A 218 8.53 20.81 5.29
C TRP A 218 9.06 19.42 5.59
N LYS A 219 9.58 19.20 6.80
CA LYS A 219 10.00 17.88 7.25
C LYS A 219 9.01 17.27 8.22
N ALA A 220 8.65 16.02 7.98
CA ALA A 220 7.76 15.24 8.84
C ALA A 220 8.12 13.74 8.74
N TYR A 221 7.61 12.93 9.65
CA TYR A 221 7.72 11.48 9.54
C TYR A 221 6.62 10.97 8.64
N ALA A 222 6.98 10.13 7.68
CA ALA A 222 6.04 9.37 6.88
C ALA A 222 6.38 7.87 6.99
N ALA A 223 5.34 7.04 6.94
CA ALA A 223 5.48 5.60 6.96
C ALA A 223 6.29 5.10 5.75
N ARG A 224 6.97 3.97 5.95
CA ARG A 224 7.61 3.18 4.92
C ARG A 224 7.52 1.74 5.36
N SER A 225 6.73 0.95 4.63
CA SER A 225 6.64 -0.48 4.85
C SER A 225 7.95 -1.16 4.45
N THR A 226 8.38 -2.13 5.25
CA THR A 226 9.53 -2.99 4.96
C THR A 226 9.28 -3.95 3.80
N ALA A 227 8.02 -4.11 3.36
CA ALA A 227 7.65 -4.97 2.24
C ALA A 227 7.80 -4.28 0.87
N VAL A 228 7.97 -2.96 0.84
CA VAL A 228 8.14 -2.20 -0.40
C VAL A 228 9.58 -2.29 -0.88
N PHE A 229 9.75 -2.41 -2.20
CA PHE A 229 11.06 -2.37 -2.84
C PHE A 229 11.78 -1.03 -2.59
N GLU A 230 13.09 -1.03 -2.79
CA GLU A 230 13.92 0.17 -2.64
C GLU A 230 14.87 0.35 -3.81
N SER A 231 14.98 1.58 -4.30
CA SER A 231 15.98 1.97 -5.29
C SER A 231 17.23 2.51 -4.60
N MET A 232 18.38 1.98 -4.98
CA MET A 232 19.72 2.43 -4.58
C MET A 232 20.24 3.56 -5.49
N ASN A 233 19.34 4.23 -6.20
CA ASN A 233 19.63 5.41 -7.00
C ASN A 233 18.67 6.56 -6.65
N ASP A 234 19.23 7.75 -6.55
CA ASP A 234 18.59 9.00 -6.11
C ASP A 234 17.80 9.71 -7.20
N LYS A 235 17.95 9.33 -8.47
CA LYS A 235 17.35 10.01 -9.63
C LYS A 235 16.40 9.12 -10.44
N MET A 236 16.59 7.81 -10.39
CA MET A 236 15.87 6.84 -11.23
C MET A 236 15.85 5.46 -10.59
N TYR A 237 14.83 4.67 -10.90
CA TYR A 237 14.74 3.24 -10.55
C TYR A 237 15.04 2.41 -11.82
N HIS A 238 15.82 1.34 -11.68
CA HIS A 238 16.10 0.37 -12.76
C HIS A 238 16.41 -1.02 -12.19
N GLU A 239 16.32 -2.06 -13.02
CA GLU A 239 16.45 -3.47 -12.58
C GLU A 239 17.71 -3.79 -11.77
N TYR A 240 18.84 -3.11 -12.04
CA TYR A 240 20.09 -3.26 -11.30
C TYR A 240 20.27 -2.36 -10.05
N THR A 241 19.46 -1.32 -9.82
CA THR A 241 19.53 -0.49 -8.58
C THR A 241 18.53 -0.94 -7.54
N VAL A 242 17.67 -1.88 -7.88
CA VAL A 242 16.46 -2.16 -7.13
C VAL A 242 16.60 -3.46 -6.38
N VAL A 243 16.13 -3.43 -5.14
CA VAL A 243 16.03 -4.60 -4.30
C VAL A 243 14.64 -4.77 -3.75
N PHE A 244 14.24 -6.04 -3.68
CA PHE A 244 12.98 -6.49 -3.14
C PHE A 244 13.26 -7.24 -1.85
N PRO A 245 12.44 -7.06 -0.81
CA PRO A 245 12.46 -7.94 0.36
C PRO A 245 12.28 -9.41 -0.06
N ALA A 246 12.96 -10.31 0.63
CA ALA A 246 12.79 -11.74 0.42
C ALA A 246 11.35 -12.19 0.78
N PRO A 247 10.76 -13.16 0.04
CA PRO A 247 9.43 -13.69 0.28
C PRO A 247 9.22 -14.17 1.72
N GLY A 248 7.99 -14.06 2.22
CA GLY A 248 7.60 -14.55 3.54
C GLY A 248 8.01 -13.68 4.72
N GLN A 249 8.66 -12.53 4.49
CA GLN A 249 8.91 -11.56 5.54
C GLN A 249 7.63 -10.79 5.90
N LEU A 250 7.35 -10.71 7.19
CA LEU A 250 6.21 -9.96 7.70
C LEU A 250 6.45 -8.44 7.49
N PRO A 251 5.53 -7.74 6.84
CA PRO A 251 5.62 -6.28 6.70
C PRO A 251 5.59 -5.59 8.06
N GLU A 252 6.54 -4.69 8.30
CA GLU A 252 6.53 -3.74 9.42
C GLU A 252 6.58 -2.32 8.84
N ASP A 253 5.93 -1.36 9.50
CA ASP A 253 6.06 0.06 9.13
C ASP A 253 7.12 0.76 9.96
N TYR A 254 8.03 1.45 9.26
CA TYR A 254 8.98 2.37 9.86
C TYR A 254 8.68 3.81 9.45
N TYR A 255 8.70 4.71 10.42
CA TYR A 255 8.42 6.12 10.23
C TYR A 255 9.73 6.87 10.03
N ILE A 256 9.98 7.29 8.79
CA ILE A 256 11.23 7.94 8.37
C ILE A 256 11.00 9.45 8.25
N TYR A 257 11.88 10.22 8.87
CA TYR A 257 11.85 11.68 8.83
C TYR A 257 12.36 12.18 7.47
N ARG A 258 11.48 12.79 6.68
CA ARG A 258 11.76 13.16 5.29
C ARG A 258 11.17 14.50 4.90
N ASN A 259 11.58 15.02 3.76
CA ASN A 259 11.02 16.23 3.16
C ASN A 259 9.71 15.90 2.45
N ILE A 260 8.68 16.70 2.71
CA ILE A 260 7.35 16.62 2.10
C ILE A 260 7.14 17.88 1.27
N GLU A 261 6.59 17.72 0.07
CA GLU A 261 6.34 18.82 -0.86
C GLU A 261 4.84 19.14 -0.91
N LYS A 262 4.46 20.40 -0.66
CA LYS A 262 3.07 20.86 -0.65
C LYS A 262 2.33 20.48 -1.92
N LYS A 263 2.94 20.77 -3.08
CA LYS A 263 2.38 20.45 -4.40
C LYS A 263 2.00 18.98 -4.56
N ARG A 264 2.78 18.06 -3.98
CA ARG A 264 2.49 16.62 -4.08
C ARG A 264 1.27 16.28 -3.24
N VAL A 265 1.22 16.79 -2.00
CA VAL A 265 0.04 16.60 -1.15
C VAL A 265 -1.22 17.17 -1.81
N LEU A 266 -1.14 18.34 -2.44
CA LEU A 266 -2.25 18.91 -3.21
C LEU A 266 -2.66 18.01 -4.39
N MET A 267 -1.71 17.47 -5.16
CA MET A 267 -2.00 16.51 -6.23
C MET A 267 -2.74 15.25 -5.71
N PHE A 268 -2.41 14.77 -4.51
CA PHE A 268 -3.12 13.66 -3.87
C PHE A 268 -4.56 14.03 -3.48
N LEU A 269 -4.77 15.25 -2.99
CA LEU A 269 -6.11 15.75 -2.65
C LEU A 269 -6.97 15.93 -3.90
N GLU A 270 -6.39 16.36 -5.01
CA GLU A 270 -7.08 16.60 -6.29
C GLU A 270 -7.41 15.31 -7.07
N GLN A 271 -6.95 14.14 -6.62
CA GLN A 271 -7.30 12.89 -7.27
C GLN A 271 -8.80 12.59 -7.16
N PRO A 272 -9.43 12.07 -8.22
CA PRO A 272 -10.78 11.52 -8.13
C PRO A 272 -10.86 10.45 -7.05
N ARG A 273 -11.97 10.44 -6.31
CA ARG A 273 -12.31 9.44 -5.29
C ARG A 273 -13.64 8.79 -5.66
N VAL A 274 -13.98 7.69 -4.99
CA VAL A 274 -15.28 7.03 -5.17
C VAL A 274 -16.40 7.96 -4.69
N GLU A 275 -17.29 8.38 -5.59
CA GLU A 275 -18.38 9.32 -5.27
C GLU A 275 -19.75 8.65 -5.35
N THR A 276 -19.87 7.66 -6.22
CA THR A 276 -21.12 6.98 -6.56
C THR A 276 -21.10 5.50 -6.19
N LEU A 277 -22.29 4.92 -6.10
CA LEU A 277 -22.45 3.50 -5.81
C LEU A 277 -21.93 2.62 -6.96
N ASP A 278 -22.11 3.07 -8.20
CA ASP A 278 -21.63 2.37 -9.39
C ASP A 278 -20.10 2.29 -9.40
N GLU A 279 -19.41 3.40 -9.09
CA GLU A 279 -17.96 3.41 -8.93
C GLU A 279 -17.50 2.47 -7.82
N LEU A 280 -18.20 2.46 -6.68
CA LEU A 280 -17.86 1.57 -5.57
C LEU A 280 -17.95 0.09 -5.97
N PHE A 281 -19.00 -0.30 -6.71
CA PHE A 281 -19.15 -1.66 -7.22
C PHE A 281 -18.11 -2.01 -8.28
N MET A 282 -17.73 -1.05 -9.14
CA MET A 282 -16.64 -1.25 -10.09
C MET A 282 -15.29 -1.46 -9.38
N GLU A 283 -15.03 -0.72 -8.29
CA GLU A 283 -13.80 -0.87 -7.50
C GLU A 283 -13.75 -2.21 -6.76
N VAL A 284 -14.88 -2.69 -6.23
CA VAL A 284 -14.97 -4.04 -5.63
C VAL A 284 -14.71 -5.09 -6.71
N GLY A 285 -15.48 -5.05 -7.80
CA GLY A 285 -15.45 -6.06 -8.85
C GLY A 285 -15.99 -7.42 -8.38
N PHE A 286 -15.81 -8.45 -9.20
CA PHE A 286 -16.24 -9.81 -8.86
C PHE A 286 -15.11 -10.63 -8.26
N HIS A 287 -15.41 -11.35 -7.17
CA HIS A 287 -14.46 -12.21 -6.48
C HIS A 287 -14.82 -13.69 -6.68
N GLY A 288 -13.84 -14.50 -7.12
CA GLY A 288 -14.03 -15.94 -7.31
C GLY A 288 -14.43 -16.67 -6.02
N GLU A 289 -14.03 -16.16 -4.85
CA GLU A 289 -14.38 -16.71 -3.55
C GLU A 289 -15.90 -16.72 -3.29
N TRP A 290 -16.67 -15.86 -3.97
CA TRP A 290 -18.13 -15.85 -3.87
C TRP A 290 -18.78 -17.06 -4.55
N ILE A 291 -18.14 -17.63 -5.57
CA ILE A 291 -18.58 -18.89 -6.19
C ILE A 291 -18.44 -20.05 -5.19
N ASP A 292 -17.36 -20.04 -4.40
CA ASP A 292 -17.15 -21.05 -3.37
C ASP A 292 -18.24 -21.02 -2.30
N LEU A 293 -18.79 -19.85 -1.98
CA LEU A 293 -19.92 -19.72 -1.03
C LEU A 293 -21.19 -20.41 -1.57
N VAL A 294 -21.55 -20.14 -2.81
CA VAL A 294 -22.72 -20.78 -3.46
C VAL A 294 -22.51 -22.29 -3.57
N THR A 295 -21.32 -22.71 -4.00
CA THR A 295 -20.98 -24.14 -4.17
C THR A 295 -21.08 -24.90 -2.85
N LYS A 296 -20.51 -24.34 -1.76
CA LYS A 296 -20.61 -24.93 -0.41
C LYS A 296 -22.05 -25.07 0.06
N ARG A 297 -22.91 -24.08 -0.23
CA ARG A 297 -24.33 -24.16 0.16
C ARG A 297 -25.05 -25.26 -0.62
N LEU A 298 -24.85 -25.34 -1.93
CA LEU A 298 -25.41 -26.41 -2.77
C LEU A 298 -24.99 -27.80 -2.28
N GLU A 299 -23.71 -27.99 -1.95
CA GLU A 299 -23.20 -29.24 -1.39
C GLU A 299 -23.84 -29.57 -0.04
N SER A 300 -24.02 -28.58 0.84
CA SER A 300 -24.67 -28.80 2.15
C SER A 300 -26.12 -29.26 2.00
N LEU A 301 -26.87 -28.66 1.07
CA LEU A 301 -28.27 -29.01 0.85
C LEU A 301 -28.41 -30.40 0.21
N ALA A 302 -27.49 -30.80 -0.67
CA ALA A 302 -27.48 -32.13 -1.25
C ALA A 302 -27.16 -33.24 -0.22
N GLN A 303 -26.36 -32.94 0.81
CA GLN A 303 -26.04 -33.87 1.89
C GLN A 303 -27.14 -33.98 2.95
N GLU A 304 -27.98 -32.96 3.11
CA GLU A 304 -29.14 -32.97 4.03
C GLU A 304 -30.32 -33.81 3.50
N GLU A 305 -30.32 -34.15 2.20
CA GLU A 305 -31.35 -34.99 1.54
C GLU A 305 -31.03 -36.50 1.55
N GLU A 306 -29.84 -36.93 1.99
CA GLU A 306 -29.46 -38.35 2.20
C GLU A 306 -29.81 -38.85 3.61
#